data_AF-A0A496R4G6-F1
#
_entry.id   AF-A0A496R4G6-F1
#
_cell.length_a   1.000
_cell.length_b   1.000
_cell.length_c   1.000
_cell.angle_alpha   90.00
_cell.angle_beta   90.00
_cell.angle_gamma   90.00
#
_symmetry.space_group_name_H-M   'P 1'
#
loop_
_entity.id
_entity.type
_entity.pdbx_description
1 polymer ?
#
loop_
_entity_poly.entity_id
_entity_poly.type
_entity_poly.pdbx_seq_one_letter_code
_entity_poly.pdbx_strand_id
1 'polypeptide(L)'
;MKKALIVLLLLTLIISGGLFANGKKESASAAAPETVAKAQPVAIEIYYPVAVDAPIAKILAGYIADFQKENPNITVKPVFSGGYGDVKTAVQTTFE
;
A
#
# COMPACT_ATOMS: atom_id res chain seq x y z
N MET A 1 5.16 -40.91 38.57
CA MET A 1 6.27 -40.66 37.61
C MET A 1 5.79 -40.36 36.20
N LYS A 2 4.89 -41.16 35.59
CA LYS A 2 4.41 -40.97 34.21
C LYS A 2 3.53 -39.71 34.00
N LYS A 3 2.77 -39.29 35.03
CA LYS A 3 1.94 -38.06 34.98
C LYS A 3 2.75 -36.77 35.20
N ALA A 4 3.85 -36.82 35.95
CA ALA A 4 4.77 -35.70 36.13
C ALA A 4 5.63 -35.46 34.86
N LEU A 5 5.93 -36.52 34.11
CA LEU A 5 6.64 -36.45 32.83
C LEU A 5 5.77 -35.82 31.71
N ILE A 6 4.46 -36.08 31.70
CA ILE A 6 3.53 -35.50 30.71
C ILE A 6 3.26 -34.01 31.00
N VAL A 7 3.21 -33.62 32.27
CA VAL A 7 3.06 -32.20 32.65
C VAL A 7 4.34 -31.40 32.35
N LEU A 8 5.52 -32.00 32.51
CA LEU A 8 6.80 -31.36 32.14
C LEU A 8 7.00 -31.24 30.61
N LEU A 9 6.40 -32.14 29.82
CA LEU A 9 6.45 -32.10 28.35
C LEU A 9 5.40 -31.16 27.74
N LEU A 10 4.29 -30.90 28.44
CA LEU A 10 3.31 -29.87 28.06
C LEU A 10 3.74 -28.46 28.46
N LEU A 11 4.54 -28.31 29.52
CA LEU A 11 5.03 -27.00 29.97
C LEU A 11 6.15 -26.43 29.09
N THR A 12 6.92 -27.29 28.42
CA THR A 12 8.00 -26.87 27.49
C THR A 12 7.49 -26.54 26.08
N LEU A 13 6.33 -27.08 25.67
CA LEU A 13 5.71 -26.75 24.37
C LEU A 13 5.14 -25.32 24.33
N ILE A 14 4.84 -24.72 25.48
CA ILE A 14 4.32 -23.34 25.57
C ILE A 14 5.46 -22.30 25.49
N ILE A 15 6.73 -22.70 25.72
CA ILE A 15 7.86 -21.76 25.82
C ILE A 15 8.68 -21.69 24.51
N SER A 16 8.56 -22.67 23.60
CA SER A 16 9.43 -22.73 22.39
C SER A 16 8.80 -22.20 21.09
N GLY A 17 7.61 -21.59 21.16
CA GLY A 17 6.95 -20.92 20.03
C GLY A 17 7.24 -19.42 19.94
N GLY A 18 8.50 -19.04 19.66
CA GLY A 18 8.74 -17.88 18.80
C GLY A 18 9.15 -16.53 19.41
N LEU A 19 10.15 -16.50 20.31
CA LEU A 19 11.26 -15.55 20.10
C LEU A 19 12.07 -16.18 18.94
N PHE A 20 12.28 -15.61 17.75
CA PHE A 20 12.64 -14.24 17.36
C PHE A 20 12.18 -13.95 15.92
N ALA A 21 11.54 -12.79 15.67
CA ALA A 21 11.69 -11.98 14.46
C ALA A 21 11.14 -10.56 14.70
N ASN A 22 11.88 -9.76 15.46
CA ASN A 22 11.91 -8.29 15.44
C ASN A 22 10.57 -7.50 15.52
N GLY A 23 9.86 -7.61 16.65
CA GLY A 23 8.67 -6.78 16.96
C GLY A 23 8.75 -6.21 18.37
N LYS A 24 8.86 -4.88 18.49
CA LYS A 24 8.79 -4.12 19.75
C LYS A 24 7.42 -4.37 20.40
N LYS A 25 7.42 -4.68 21.69
CA LYS A 25 6.21 -4.91 22.52
C LYS A 25 5.26 -3.72 22.45
N GLU A 26 4.04 -3.92 21.96
CA GLU A 26 2.94 -2.98 22.16
C GLU A 26 2.20 -3.39 23.44
N SER A 27 2.37 -2.57 24.47
CA SER A 27 1.60 -2.62 25.71
C SER A 27 0.14 -2.35 25.36
N ALA A 28 -0.78 -3.12 25.92
CA ALA A 28 -2.22 -2.87 25.83
C ALA A 28 -2.52 -1.41 26.21
N SER A 29 -2.79 -0.58 25.19
CA SER A 29 -3.30 0.77 25.40
C SER A 29 -4.80 0.67 25.58
N ALA A 30 -5.27 1.16 26.73
CA ALA A 30 -6.64 1.62 26.86
C ALA A 30 -7.03 2.44 25.62
N ALA A 31 -8.28 2.31 25.18
CA ALA A 31 -8.85 3.03 24.04
C ALA A 31 -8.56 4.54 24.15
N ALA A 32 -7.46 4.97 23.56
CA ALA A 32 -7.20 6.35 23.23
C ALA A 32 -8.08 6.69 22.02
N PRO A 33 -8.67 7.89 21.95
CA PRO A 33 -9.38 8.30 20.76
C PRO A 33 -8.43 8.15 19.58
N GLU A 34 -8.83 7.35 18.59
CA GLU A 34 -8.12 7.25 17.32
C GLU A 34 -8.16 8.64 16.70
N THR A 35 -7.10 9.42 16.93
CA THR A 35 -6.84 10.61 16.15
C THR A 35 -6.65 10.10 14.74
N VAL A 36 -7.68 10.20 13.90
CA VAL A 36 -7.56 9.96 12.47
C VAL A 36 -6.48 10.91 11.99
N ALA A 37 -5.26 10.39 11.83
CA ALA A 37 -4.15 11.16 11.30
C ALA A 37 -4.62 11.66 9.94
N LYS A 38 -4.72 12.98 9.78
CA LYS A 38 -5.09 13.57 8.50
C LYS A 38 -4.03 13.15 7.50
N ALA A 39 -4.38 12.21 6.62
CA ALA A 39 -3.48 11.72 5.60
C ALA A 39 -2.95 12.92 4.80
N GLN A 40 -1.64 12.95 4.55
CA GLN A 40 -1.04 14.03 3.77
C GLN A 40 -1.54 13.93 2.32
N PRO A 41 -1.76 15.05 1.62
CA PRO A 41 -2.15 15.02 0.21
C PRO A 41 -1.14 14.23 -0.62
N VAL A 42 -1.63 13.29 -1.42
CA VAL A 42 -0.80 12.45 -2.30
C VAL A 42 -1.05 12.86 -3.74
N ALA A 43 0.01 12.99 -4.55
CA ALA A 43 -0.08 13.23 -5.98
C ALA A 43 0.48 12.02 -6.74
N ILE A 44 -0.26 11.53 -7.73
CA ILE A 44 0.10 10.41 -8.60
C ILE A 44 0.12 10.92 -10.03
N GLU A 45 1.21 10.67 -10.76
CA GLU A 45 1.32 10.98 -12.18
C GLU A 45 1.17 9.70 -13.02
N ILE A 46 0.30 9.75 -14.03
CA ILE A 46 0.06 8.62 -14.94
C ILE A 46 0.53 9.01 -16.33
N TYR A 47 1.63 8.42 -16.78
CA TYR A 47 2.15 8.65 -18.13
C TYR A 47 1.39 7.80 -19.15
N TYR A 48 0.77 8.45 -20.14
CA TYR A 48 -0.08 7.80 -21.12
C TYR A 48 0.26 8.27 -22.55
N PRO A 49 0.26 7.39 -23.57
CA PRO A 49 0.68 7.80 -24.91
C PRO A 49 -0.37 8.71 -25.56
N VAL A 50 0.09 9.73 -26.28
CA VAL A 50 -0.79 10.59 -27.12
C VAL A 50 -1.30 9.82 -28.33
N ALA A 51 -0.54 8.82 -28.80
CA ALA A 51 -0.89 8.00 -29.97
C ALA A 51 -2.04 6.99 -29.73
N VAL A 52 -2.70 7.03 -28.58
CA VAL A 52 -3.86 6.19 -28.28
C VAL A 52 -5.16 6.96 -28.57
N ASP A 53 -6.15 6.28 -29.15
CA ASP A 53 -7.40 6.90 -29.59
C ASP A 53 -8.14 7.64 -28.45
N ALA A 54 -8.69 8.80 -28.80
CA ALA A 54 -9.40 9.68 -27.88
C ALA A 54 -10.54 9.00 -27.07
N PRO A 55 -11.31 8.03 -27.60
CA PRO A 55 -12.29 7.28 -26.81
C PRO A 55 -11.67 6.51 -25.63
N ILE A 56 -10.46 5.99 -25.77
CA ILE A 56 -9.79 5.25 -24.69
C ILE A 56 -9.26 6.22 -23.63
N ALA A 57 -8.70 7.36 -24.04
CA ALA A 57 -8.28 8.41 -23.11
C ALA A 57 -9.46 8.93 -22.25
N LYS A 58 -10.68 8.99 -22.83
CA LYS A 58 -11.90 9.33 -22.08
C LYS A 58 -12.27 8.29 -21.02
N ILE A 59 -12.08 7.01 -21.32
CA ILE A 59 -12.30 5.93 -20.35
C ILE A 59 -11.33 6.08 -19.17
N LEU A 60 -10.04 6.34 -19.44
CA LEU A 60 -9.06 6.62 -18.39
C LEU A 60 -9.46 7.83 -17.53
N ALA A 61 -9.91 8.91 -18.15
CA ALA A 61 -10.39 10.08 -17.42
C ALA A 61 -11.59 9.76 -16.50
N GLY A 62 -12.49 8.87 -16.94
CA GLY A 62 -13.59 8.34 -16.11
C GLY A 62 -13.06 7.62 -14.87
N TYR A 63 -12.14 6.68 -15.04
CA TYR A 63 -11.53 5.96 -13.92
C TYR A 63 -10.82 6.88 -12.92
N ILE A 64 -10.12 7.91 -13.43
CA ILE A 64 -9.47 8.92 -12.58
C ILE A 64 -10.51 9.71 -11.77
N ALA A 65 -11.61 10.11 -12.39
CA ALA A 65 -12.67 10.85 -11.72
C ALA A 65 -13.33 10.02 -10.61
N ASP A 66 -13.66 8.77 -10.90
CA ASP A 66 -14.28 7.86 -9.93
C ASP A 66 -13.32 7.58 -8.76
N PHE A 67 -12.05 7.31 -9.04
CA PHE A 67 -11.04 7.09 -8.00
C PHE A 67 -10.85 8.30 -7.09
N GLN A 68 -10.71 9.51 -7.65
CA GLN A 68 -10.51 10.72 -6.84
C GLN A 68 -11.75 11.10 -6.03
N LYS A 69 -12.96 10.74 -6.51
CA LYS A 69 -14.19 10.93 -5.75
C LYS A 69 -14.21 10.08 -4.48
N GLU A 70 -13.72 8.84 -4.56
CA GLU A 70 -13.58 7.95 -3.40
C GLU A 70 -12.37 8.31 -2.52
N ASN A 71 -11.36 8.95 -3.10
CA ASN A 71 -10.10 9.28 -2.43
C ASN A 71 -9.79 10.79 -2.54
N PRO A 72 -10.54 11.65 -1.81
CA PRO A 72 -10.43 13.12 -1.95
C PRO A 72 -9.07 13.70 -1.55
N ASN A 73 -8.24 12.91 -0.86
CA ASN A 73 -6.88 13.29 -0.47
C ASN A 73 -5.81 12.90 -1.51
N ILE A 74 -6.20 12.23 -2.61
CA ILE A 74 -5.29 11.79 -3.66
C ILE A 74 -5.62 12.51 -4.96
N THR A 75 -4.64 13.16 -5.56
CA THR A 75 -4.74 13.80 -6.87
C THR A 75 -4.04 12.93 -7.92
N VAL A 76 -4.74 12.57 -8.98
CA VAL A 76 -4.20 11.81 -10.10
C VAL A 76 -4.09 12.71 -11.33
N LYS A 77 -2.88 12.85 -11.86
CA LYS A 77 -2.56 13.72 -12.99
C LYS A 77 -2.11 12.88 -14.19
N PRO A 78 -2.91 12.76 -15.25
CA PRO A 78 -2.45 12.14 -16.48
C PRO A 78 -1.45 13.06 -17.20
N VAL A 79 -0.32 12.50 -17.61
CA VAL A 79 0.72 13.15 -18.42
C VAL A 79 0.73 12.46 -19.78
N PHE A 80 0.28 13.17 -20.81
CA PHE A 80 0.20 12.62 -22.16
C PHE A 80 1.52 12.87 -22.91
N SER A 81 2.22 11.81 -23.30
CA SER A 81 3.55 11.90 -23.94
C SER A 81 3.70 10.92 -25.09
N GLY A 82 4.06 11.42 -26.29
CA GLY A 82 4.52 10.63 -27.44
C GLY A 82 3.78 9.30 -27.72
N GLY A 83 4.51 8.30 -28.20
CA GLY A 83 4.10 6.90 -28.29
C GLY A 83 4.54 6.09 -27.07
N TYR A 84 4.26 4.77 -27.07
CA TYR A 84 4.62 3.89 -25.95
C TYR A 84 6.12 3.90 -25.60
N GLY A 85 7.00 4.01 -26.60
CA GLY A 85 8.45 4.15 -26.37
C GLY A 85 8.80 5.44 -25.62
N ASP A 86 8.16 6.55 -25.98
CA ASP A 86 8.37 7.85 -25.34
C ASP A 86 7.83 7.87 -23.91
N VAL A 87 6.67 7.25 -23.66
CA VAL A 87 6.13 7.03 -22.31
C VAL A 87 7.12 6.25 -21.45
N LYS A 88 7.68 5.16 -21.99
CA LYS A 88 8.67 4.36 -21.27
C LYS A 88 9.90 5.19 -20.93
N THR A 89 10.44 5.95 -21.89
CA THR A 89 11.59 6.82 -21.64
C THR A 89 11.26 7.90 -20.61
N ALA A 90 10.10 8.56 -20.69
CA ALA A 90 9.68 9.59 -19.74
C ALA A 90 9.60 9.06 -18.31
N VAL A 91 9.04 7.86 -18.14
CA VAL A 91 9.00 7.15 -16.85
C VAL A 91 10.43 6.89 -16.37
N GLN A 92 11.31 6.34 -17.22
CA GLN A 92 12.70 6.05 -16.83
C GLN A 92 13.45 7.31 -16.38
N THR A 93 13.35 8.41 -17.12
CA THR A 93 14.06 9.66 -16.79
C THR A 93 13.49 10.41 -15.59
N THR A 94 12.25 10.11 -15.18
CA THR A 94 11.62 10.78 -14.02
C THR A 94 12.08 10.18 -12.69
N PHE A 95 12.52 8.92 -12.69
CA PHE A 95 12.90 8.18 -11.47
C PHE A 95 14.43 7.98 -11.30
N GLU A 96 15.24 8.53 -12.20
CA GLU A 96 16.71 8.59 -12.11
C GLU A 96 17.18 9.93 -11.53
#